data_AF-A0A8K0ACR0-F1
#
_entry.id   AF-A0A8K0ACR0-F1
#
_cell.length_a   1.000
_cell.length_b   1.000
_cell.length_c   1.000
_cell.angle_alpha   90.00
_cell.angle_beta   90.00
_cell.angle_gamma   90.00
#
_symmetry.space_group_name_H-M   'P 1'
#
loop_
_entity.id
_entity.type
_entity.pdbx_description
1 polymer ?
#
loop_
_entity_poly.entity_id
_entity_poly.type
_entity_poly.pdbx_seq_one_letter_code
_entity_poly.pdbx_strand_id
1 'polypeptide(L)'
;MAVLGRLLRRFTTLALFFCLFTGSTSWRRRRGGCTCAWNNWGSWSSCSEPCGNTGTRTRTRTGSCCSTGTETVACNRFCYNSGSPSGNGCICTSQYEGRCCDVDKPQGGGGYTPHGGGGGSSDTKQGGTTVSIWVYVTVGGGGGSVAFFFIIYACSKCCG
;
A
#
# COMPACT_ATOMS: atom_id res chain seq x y z
N MET A 1 -68.94 -28.15 -46.35
CA MET A 1 -67.51 -28.34 -45.98
C MET A 1 -66.61 -27.11 -46.16
N ALA A 2 -66.90 -26.16 -47.06
CA ALA A 2 -65.99 -25.04 -47.39
C ALA A 2 -65.99 -23.83 -46.42
N VAL A 3 -66.92 -23.76 -45.46
CA VAL A 3 -67.05 -22.64 -44.49
C VAL A 3 -66.26 -22.92 -43.20
N LEU A 4 -66.27 -24.18 -42.73
CA LEU A 4 -65.48 -24.66 -41.59
C LEU A 4 -63.97 -24.47 -41.83
N GLY A 5 -63.47 -24.75 -43.04
CA GLY A 5 -62.06 -24.55 -43.38
C GLY A 5 -61.61 -23.09 -43.38
N ARG A 6 -62.50 -22.13 -43.68
CA ARG A 6 -62.19 -20.69 -43.64
C ARG A 6 -62.13 -20.15 -42.22
N LEU A 7 -62.99 -20.67 -41.34
CA LEU A 7 -62.96 -20.34 -39.91
C LEU A 7 -61.71 -20.92 -39.25
N LEU A 8 -61.39 -22.20 -39.48
CA LEU A 8 -60.16 -22.83 -39.00
C LEU A 8 -58.89 -22.09 -39.46
N ARG A 9 -58.85 -21.62 -40.71
CA ARG A 9 -57.72 -20.84 -41.24
C ARG A 9 -57.60 -19.45 -40.63
N ARG A 10 -58.71 -18.82 -40.25
CA ARG A 10 -58.71 -17.53 -39.52
C ARG A 10 -58.29 -17.72 -38.06
N PHE A 11 -58.76 -18.78 -37.40
CA PHE A 11 -58.35 -19.12 -36.04
C PHE A 11 -56.86 -19.45 -35.95
N THR A 12 -56.30 -20.19 -36.91
CA THR A 12 -54.85 -20.49 -36.92
C THR A 12 -54.01 -19.24 -37.17
N THR A 13 -54.44 -18.33 -38.07
CA THR A 13 -53.72 -17.07 -38.27
C THR A 13 -53.74 -16.17 -37.04
N LEU A 14 -54.87 -16.10 -36.32
CA LEU A 14 -54.97 -15.32 -35.09
C LEU A 14 -54.16 -15.94 -33.95
N ALA A 15 -54.14 -17.27 -33.84
CA ALA A 15 -53.32 -17.98 -32.86
C ALA A 15 -51.82 -17.79 -33.12
N LEU A 16 -51.38 -17.84 -34.39
CA LEU A 16 -49.99 -17.55 -34.76
C LEU A 16 -49.62 -16.09 -34.51
N PHE A 17 -50.50 -15.15 -34.85
CA PHE A 17 -50.29 -13.72 -34.59
C PHE A 17 -50.19 -13.45 -33.08
N PHE A 18 -51.08 -14.04 -32.28
CA PHE A 18 -51.04 -13.97 -30.82
C PHE A 18 -49.79 -14.61 -30.23
N CYS A 19 -49.33 -15.76 -30.74
CA CYS A 19 -48.07 -16.40 -30.34
C CYS A 19 -46.83 -15.53 -30.68
N LEU A 20 -46.83 -14.84 -31.82
CA LEU A 20 -45.75 -13.91 -32.19
C LEU A 20 -45.79 -12.63 -31.34
N PHE A 21 -46.99 -12.15 -30.98
CA PHE A 21 -47.17 -10.98 -30.13
C PHE A 21 -46.85 -11.23 -28.66
N THR A 22 -47.15 -12.43 -28.14
CA THR A 22 -46.86 -12.83 -26.75
C THR A 22 -45.46 -13.43 -26.60
N GLY A 23 -44.93 -14.08 -27.64
CA GLY A 23 -43.56 -14.60 -27.69
C GLY A 23 -42.48 -13.51 -27.76
N SER A 24 -42.84 -12.32 -28.24
CA SER A 24 -41.92 -11.16 -28.28
C SER A 24 -41.78 -10.44 -26.94
N THR A 25 -42.68 -10.66 -25.98
CA THR A 25 -42.58 -10.03 -24.64
C THR A 25 -41.73 -10.81 -23.63
N SER A 26 -41.44 -12.10 -23.88
CA SER A 26 -40.73 -12.96 -22.91
C SER A 26 -39.20 -12.87 -23.00
N TRP A 27 -38.65 -12.09 -23.94
CA TRP A 27 -37.20 -11.98 -24.16
C TRP A 27 -36.59 -10.64 -23.72
N ARG A 28 -37.33 -9.80 -22.98
CA ARG A 28 -36.67 -8.79 -22.15
C ARG A 28 -36.07 -9.49 -20.94
N ARG A 29 -34.99 -10.23 -21.20
CA ARG A 29 -33.97 -10.54 -20.20
C ARG A 29 -33.68 -9.21 -19.53
N ARG A 30 -34.18 -9.04 -18.31
CA ARG A 30 -33.67 -8.01 -17.41
C ARG A 30 -32.22 -8.39 -17.15
N ARG A 31 -31.32 -8.04 -18.06
CA ARG A 31 -29.97 -7.67 -17.68
C ARG A 31 -30.21 -6.45 -16.81
N GLY A 32 -30.32 -6.69 -15.50
CA GLY A 32 -30.23 -5.63 -14.52
C GLY A 32 -28.91 -4.94 -14.81
N GLY A 33 -28.99 -3.83 -15.53
CA GLY A 33 -27.84 -3.03 -15.90
C GLY A 33 -27.28 -2.53 -14.60
N CYS A 34 -26.20 -3.15 -14.16
CA CYS A 34 -25.48 -2.64 -13.03
C CYS A 34 -24.80 -1.33 -13.48
N THR A 35 -25.31 -0.21 -12.98
CA THR A 35 -24.72 1.09 -13.22
C THR A 35 -23.44 1.18 -12.39
N CYS A 36 -22.30 1.33 -13.07
CA CYS A 36 -21.01 1.48 -12.41
C CYS A 36 -21.04 2.72 -11.49
N ALA A 37 -21.01 2.47 -10.18
CA ALA A 37 -20.97 3.49 -9.15
C ALA A 37 -19.69 3.31 -8.34
N TRP A 38 -18.78 4.28 -8.45
CA TRP A 38 -17.51 4.28 -7.73
C TRP A 38 -17.70 4.64 -6.26
N ASN A 39 -17.06 3.89 -5.37
CA ASN A 39 -16.87 4.29 -3.98
C ASN A 39 -15.82 5.41 -3.89
N ASN A 40 -15.70 5.99 -2.69
CA ASN A 40 -14.63 6.92 -2.39
C ASN A 40 -13.26 6.29 -2.62
N TRP A 41 -12.29 7.13 -2.98
CA TRP A 41 -10.90 6.74 -3.05
C TRP A 41 -10.38 6.33 -1.67
N GLY A 42 -9.60 5.25 -1.64
CA GLY A 42 -8.78 4.91 -0.48
C GLY A 42 -7.65 5.92 -0.27
N SER A 43 -6.96 5.77 0.87
CA SER A 43 -5.77 6.55 1.18
C SER A 43 -4.65 6.30 0.17
N TRP A 44 -3.80 7.32 -0.02
CA TRP A 44 -2.55 7.14 -0.76
C TRP A 44 -1.60 6.21 -0.02
N SER A 45 -0.90 5.36 -0.76
CA SER A 45 0.25 4.62 -0.23
C SER A 45 1.39 5.56 0.17
N SER A 46 2.33 5.04 0.95
CA SER A 46 3.64 5.65 1.09
C SER A 46 4.29 5.84 -0.28
N CYS A 47 5.14 6.86 -0.41
CA CYS A 47 5.92 7.07 -1.62
C CYS A 47 6.94 5.95 -1.78
N SER A 48 7.14 5.49 -3.01
CA SER A 48 8.11 4.44 -3.34
C SER A 48 9.55 4.88 -3.09
N GLU A 49 9.83 6.18 -3.17
CA GLU A 49 11.16 6.75 -2.97
C GLU A 49 11.11 7.89 -1.95
N PRO A 50 12.14 8.04 -1.09
CA PRO A 50 12.19 9.12 -0.11
C PRO A 50 12.45 10.48 -0.74
N CYS A 51 13.07 10.53 -1.92
CA CYS A 51 13.45 11.74 -2.67
C CYS A 51 13.74 11.39 -4.15
N GLY A 52 14.11 12.39 -4.95
CA GLY A 52 14.52 12.20 -6.35
C GLY A 52 13.38 12.36 -7.36
N ASN A 53 13.52 11.80 -8.57
CA ASN A 53 12.57 12.03 -9.67
C ASN A 53 11.60 10.87 -9.94
N THR A 54 11.87 9.68 -9.40
CA THR A 54 11.10 8.46 -9.71
C THR A 54 10.11 8.05 -8.63
N GLY A 55 10.01 8.78 -7.51
CA GLY A 55 9.07 8.50 -6.44
C GLY A 55 7.61 8.51 -6.92
N THR A 56 6.87 7.45 -6.63
CA THR A 56 5.44 7.34 -6.94
C THR A 56 4.64 6.80 -5.76
N ARG A 57 3.37 7.19 -5.67
CA ARG A 57 2.41 6.66 -4.71
C ARG A 57 1.12 6.30 -5.41
N THR A 58 0.44 5.30 -4.89
CA THR A 58 -0.74 4.71 -5.52
C THR A 58 -1.91 4.73 -4.55
N ARG A 59 -3.12 4.96 -5.06
CA ARG A 59 -4.37 4.72 -4.32
C ARG A 59 -5.31 3.89 -5.16
N THR A 60 -6.22 3.20 -4.49
CA THR A 60 -7.23 2.35 -5.14
C THR A 60 -8.63 2.77 -4.73
N ARG A 61 -9.58 2.53 -5.62
CA ARG A 61 -11.02 2.61 -5.33
C ARG A 61 -11.72 1.42 -5.92
N THR A 62 -12.77 0.98 -5.25
CA THR A 62 -13.68 -0.04 -5.76
C THR A 62 -14.98 0.63 -6.19
N GLY A 63 -15.78 -0.05 -7.01
CA GLY A 63 -17.12 0.41 -7.36
C GLY A 63 -18.06 -0.76 -7.44
N SER A 64 -19.35 -0.51 -7.19
CA SER A 64 -20.37 -1.52 -7.44
C SER A 64 -20.41 -1.78 -8.94
N CYS A 65 -20.15 -3.03 -9.32
CA CYS A 65 -20.18 -3.50 -10.70
C CYS A 65 -19.19 -2.79 -11.64
N CYS A 66 -18.19 -2.12 -11.07
CA CYS A 66 -17.01 -1.63 -11.76
C CYS A 66 -15.82 -2.53 -11.40
N SER A 67 -14.83 -2.62 -12.29
CA SER A 67 -13.51 -3.14 -11.91
C SER A 67 -12.84 -2.21 -10.90
N THR A 68 -11.80 -2.66 -10.20
CA THR A 68 -11.02 -1.81 -9.31
C THR A 68 -10.31 -0.70 -10.09
N GLY A 69 -10.42 0.54 -9.62
CA GLY A 69 -9.69 1.69 -10.16
C GLY A 69 -8.40 1.91 -9.39
N THR A 70 -7.31 2.17 -10.10
CA THR A 70 -5.99 2.46 -9.52
C THR A 70 -5.51 3.80 -10.05
N GLU A 71 -4.97 4.63 -9.18
CA GLU A 71 -4.38 5.92 -9.55
C GLU A 71 -2.96 6.01 -8.99
N THR A 72 -2.01 6.43 -9.81
CA THR A 72 -0.61 6.59 -9.44
C THR A 72 -0.18 8.03 -9.71
N VAL A 73 0.48 8.65 -8.73
CA VAL A 73 1.01 10.02 -8.84
C VAL A 73 2.45 10.08 -8.39
N ALA A 74 3.19 11.06 -8.93
CA ALA A 74 4.54 11.35 -8.48
C ALA A 74 4.52 11.91 -7.04
N CYS A 75 5.58 11.61 -6.28
CA CYS A 75 5.80 12.11 -4.93
C CYS A 75 7.29 12.28 -4.66
N ASN A 76 7.59 13.06 -3.61
CA ASN A 76 8.95 13.28 -3.11
C ASN A 76 9.96 13.77 -4.18
N ARG A 77 9.51 14.71 -5.03
CA ARG A 77 10.30 15.37 -6.09
C ARG A 77 11.27 16.44 -5.55
N PHE A 78 11.90 16.16 -4.42
CA PHE A 78 12.79 17.10 -3.73
C PHE A 78 14.14 16.47 -3.43
N CYS A 79 15.11 17.33 -3.13
CA CYS A 79 16.45 17.02 -2.64
C CYS A 79 16.83 18.06 -1.61
N TYR A 80 17.53 17.67 -0.55
CA TYR A 80 18.01 18.62 0.46
C TYR A 80 19.26 19.35 -0.02
N ASN A 81 19.61 20.44 0.66
CA ASN A 81 20.87 21.17 0.48
C ASN A 81 21.19 21.55 -0.97
N SER A 82 20.17 21.96 -1.72
CA SER A 82 20.26 22.35 -3.14
C SER A 82 20.75 21.22 -4.06
N GLY A 83 20.57 19.96 -3.67
CA GLY A 83 20.80 18.81 -4.55
C GLY A 83 19.85 18.80 -5.75
N SER A 84 20.26 18.14 -6.83
CA SER A 84 19.45 17.99 -8.05
C SER A 84 18.83 16.59 -8.13
N PRO A 85 17.52 16.45 -8.42
CA PRO A 85 16.89 15.14 -8.48
C PRO A 85 17.42 14.31 -9.65
N SER A 86 17.88 13.09 -9.36
CA SER A 86 18.44 12.16 -10.35
C SER A 86 17.99 10.73 -10.07
N GLY A 87 17.14 10.20 -10.96
CA GLY A 87 16.59 8.86 -10.80
C GLY A 87 15.86 8.69 -9.47
N ASN A 88 16.30 7.72 -8.67
CA ASN A 88 15.74 7.39 -7.36
C ASN A 88 16.41 8.11 -6.18
N GLY A 89 17.27 9.07 -6.46
CA GLY A 89 17.94 9.89 -5.43
C GLY A 89 18.29 11.27 -5.94
N CYS A 90 19.34 11.84 -5.37
CA CYS A 90 19.77 13.20 -5.61
C CYS A 90 21.26 13.25 -5.94
N ILE A 91 21.64 14.14 -6.86
CA ILE A 91 23.02 14.56 -7.06
C ILE A 91 23.30 15.66 -6.05
N CYS A 92 24.18 15.37 -5.10
CA CYS A 92 24.51 16.29 -4.01
C CYS A 92 25.63 17.25 -4.40
N THR A 93 25.66 18.41 -3.75
CA THR A 93 26.79 19.33 -3.82
C THR A 93 27.96 18.77 -3.01
N SER A 94 29.19 19.25 -3.23
CA SER A 94 30.43 18.65 -2.70
C SER A 94 30.50 18.52 -1.17
N GLN A 95 29.66 19.26 -0.44
CA GLN A 95 29.63 19.30 1.02
C GLN A 95 28.58 18.39 1.63
N TYR A 96 27.75 17.72 0.82
CA TYR A 96 26.70 16.84 1.30
C TYR A 96 26.76 15.47 0.63
N GLU A 97 26.29 14.46 1.34
CA GLU A 97 26.17 13.08 0.90
C GLU A 97 24.85 12.46 1.36
N GLY A 98 24.67 11.18 1.02
CA GLY A 98 23.40 10.47 1.21
C GLY A 98 22.50 10.53 -0.03
N ARG A 99 21.47 9.69 -0.04
CA ARG A 99 20.56 9.54 -1.19
C ARG A 99 19.74 10.81 -1.44
N CYS A 100 19.45 11.56 -0.38
CA CYS A 100 18.65 12.79 -0.42
C CYS A 100 19.46 14.05 -0.10
N CYS A 101 20.79 13.95 0.01
CA CYS A 101 21.70 15.03 0.38
C CYS A 101 21.44 15.62 1.76
N ASP A 102 20.99 14.79 2.71
CA ASP A 102 20.63 15.16 4.09
C ASP A 102 21.82 15.09 5.06
N VAL A 103 22.97 14.57 4.62
CA VAL A 103 24.16 14.36 5.48
C VAL A 103 25.29 15.28 5.04
N ASP A 104 25.96 15.96 5.97
CA ASP A 104 27.18 16.72 5.68
C ASP A 104 28.37 15.77 5.43
N LYS A 105 29.13 16.05 4.36
CA LYS A 105 30.36 15.31 4.04
C LYS A 105 31.48 15.77 4.97
N PRO A 106 32.11 14.88 5.77
CA PRO A 106 33.28 15.26 6.54
C PRO A 106 34.43 15.63 5.58
N GLN A 107 34.87 16.88 5.65
CA GLN A 107 35.95 17.41 4.83
C GLN A 107 37.29 16.81 5.28
N GLY A 108 37.73 15.72 4.63
CA GLY A 108 39.02 15.09 4.89
C GLY A 108 40.13 15.69 4.03
N GLY A 109 40.81 16.72 4.53
CA GLY A 109 41.96 17.34 3.86
C GLY A 109 42.76 18.31 4.73
N GLY A 110 42.96 18.00 6.02
CA GLY A 110 43.80 18.77 6.93
C GLY A 110 43.64 18.27 8.36
N GLY A 111 44.75 17.95 9.03
CA GLY A 111 44.78 17.25 10.32
C GLY A 111 43.84 17.83 11.38
N TYR A 112 43.05 16.95 11.98
CA TYR A 112 42.25 17.23 13.17
C TYR A 112 43.20 17.41 14.37
N THR A 113 43.43 18.66 14.80
CA THR A 113 43.81 18.91 16.19
C THR A 113 42.55 18.80 17.05
N PRO A 114 42.52 17.94 18.09
CA PRO A 114 41.38 17.87 18.98
C PRO A 114 41.41 19.11 19.89
N HIS A 115 40.64 20.15 19.55
CA HIS A 115 40.18 21.07 20.58
C HIS A 115 38.98 20.44 21.26
N GLY A 116 39.23 19.95 22.48
CA GLY A 116 38.19 19.48 23.38
C GLY A 116 37.11 20.55 23.53
N GLY A 117 35.86 20.16 23.29
CA GLY A 117 34.68 20.99 23.45
C GLY A 117 33.47 20.14 23.13
N GLY A 118 32.92 19.50 24.14
CA GLY A 118 31.83 18.53 24.01
C GLY A 118 30.52 19.12 23.49
N GLY A 119 29.70 18.25 22.93
CA GLY A 119 28.33 18.58 22.53
C GLY A 119 27.79 17.69 21.42
N GLY A 120 27.95 16.37 21.53
CA GLY A 120 27.25 15.44 20.65
C GLY A 120 25.76 15.42 21.00
N SER A 121 24.91 15.96 20.13
CA SER A 121 23.48 15.67 20.13
C SER A 121 23.17 14.84 18.90
N SER A 122 23.62 13.58 18.94
CA SER A 122 23.11 12.54 18.06
C SER A 122 21.71 12.20 18.56
N ASP A 123 20.68 12.68 17.87
CA ASP A 123 19.31 12.15 17.96
C ASP A 123 19.27 10.73 17.36
N THR A 124 20.04 9.83 17.96
CA THR A 124 19.85 8.40 17.77
C THR A 124 18.55 8.07 18.47
N LYS A 125 17.50 7.80 17.71
CA LYS A 125 16.32 7.07 18.18
C LYS A 125 16.85 5.82 18.90
N GLN A 126 16.83 5.85 20.23
CA GLN A 126 17.31 4.76 21.07
C GLN A 126 16.43 3.55 20.81
N GLY A 127 16.93 2.62 19.99
CA GLY A 127 16.44 1.25 19.97
C GLY A 127 16.58 0.68 21.38
N GLY A 128 15.48 0.17 21.93
CA GLY A 128 15.46 -0.41 23.27
C GLY A 128 16.56 -1.45 23.43
N THR A 129 17.32 -1.36 24.52
CA THR A 129 18.31 -2.37 24.89
C THR A 129 17.59 -3.65 25.31
N THR A 130 17.70 -4.68 24.48
CA THR A 130 17.28 -6.05 24.84
C THR A 130 18.35 -6.67 25.73
N VAL A 131 18.00 -7.01 26.97
CA VAL A 131 18.89 -7.73 27.89
C VAL A 131 18.45 -9.19 27.93
N SER A 132 19.32 -10.09 27.46
CA SER A 132 19.09 -11.53 27.52
C SER A 132 19.59 -12.06 28.86
N ILE A 133 18.70 -12.57 29.70
CA ILE A 133 19.06 -13.16 31.01
C ILE A 133 18.84 -14.68 30.95
N TRP A 134 19.86 -15.44 31.34
CA TRP A 134 19.78 -16.89 31.48
C TRP A 134 19.44 -17.23 32.93
N VAL A 135 18.26 -17.79 33.15
CA VAL A 135 17.89 -18.36 34.46
C VAL A 135 17.90 -19.88 34.34
N TYR A 136 18.79 -20.50 35.11
CA TYR A 136 18.88 -21.95 35.21
C TYR A 136 18.04 -22.38 36.41
N VAL A 137 16.97 -23.13 36.18
CA VAL A 137 16.19 -23.75 37.25
C VAL A 137 16.66 -25.18 37.40
N THR A 138 17.33 -25.47 38.51
CA THR A 138 17.68 -26.84 38.90
C THR A 138 16.44 -27.49 39.53
N VAL A 139 15.79 -28.38 38.79
CA VAL A 139 14.71 -29.20 39.34
C VAL A 139 15.35 -30.29 40.19
N GLY A 140 15.12 -30.26 41.49
CA GLY A 140 15.66 -31.25 42.42
C GLY A 140 15.13 -32.64 42.11
N GLY A 141 16.03 -33.51 41.62
CA GLY A 141 15.75 -34.93 41.37
C GLY A 141 16.05 -35.35 39.93
N GLY A 142 17.32 -35.65 39.64
CA GLY A 142 17.72 -36.39 38.43
C GLY A 142 18.08 -35.54 37.20
N GLY A 143 19.29 -34.95 37.20
CA GLY A 143 20.14 -34.89 36.01
C GLY A 143 19.71 -34.06 34.79
N GLY A 144 18.81 -33.08 34.92
CA GLY A 144 18.46 -32.18 33.81
C GLY A 144 18.39 -30.71 34.23
N SER A 145 19.25 -29.87 33.66
CA SER A 145 19.07 -28.42 33.71
C SER A 145 18.21 -27.99 32.53
N VAL A 146 17.04 -27.41 32.78
CA VAL A 146 16.21 -26.79 31.75
C VAL A 146 16.52 -25.29 31.69
N ALA A 147 17.01 -24.82 30.53
CA ALA A 147 17.28 -23.41 30.29
C ALA A 147 16.02 -22.76 29.68
N PHE A 148 15.47 -21.76 30.37
CA PHE A 148 14.35 -20.98 29.84
C PHE A 148 14.88 -19.62 29.34
N PHE A 149 14.58 -19.32 28.08
CA PHE A 149 14.95 -18.06 27.45
C PHE A 149 13.82 -17.04 27.64
N PHE A 150 14.07 -16.02 28.46
CA PHE A 150 13.14 -14.90 28.65
C PHE A 150 13.74 -13.64 28.01
N ILE A 151 13.01 -13.07 27.05
CA ILE A 151 13.32 -11.74 26.51
C ILE A 151 12.59 -10.73 27.40
N ILE A 152 13.33 -10.03 28.26
CA ILE A 152 12.78 -8.92 29.04
C ILE A 152 13.07 -7.62 28.29
N TYR A 153 12.00 -6.94 27.86
CA TYR A 153 12.09 -5.62 27.25
C TYR A 153 12.13 -4.56 28.35
N ALA A 154 13.32 -4.04 28.66
CA ALA A 154 13.46 -2.89 29.57
C ALA A 154 13.27 -1.60 28.77
N CYS A 155 12.18 -0.87 29.03
CA CYS A 155 11.93 0.45 28.43
C CYS A 155 12.55 1.53 29.32
N SER A 156 13.79 1.94 29.01
CA SER A 156 14.57 2.83 29.89
C SER A 156 14.27 4.33 29.75
N LYS A 157 13.06 4.77 29.35
CA LYS A 157 12.74 6.20 29.20
C LYS A 157 11.27 6.53 29.46
N CYS A 158 10.91 6.75 30.74
CA CYS A 158 9.85 7.70 31.12
C CYS A 158 10.39 8.61 32.22
N CYS A 159 11.27 9.54 31.86
CA CYS A 159 11.46 10.78 32.62
C CYS A 159 11.23 11.93 31.63
N GLY A 160 10.06 12.54 31.77
CA GLY A 160 9.69 13.86 31.25
C GLY A 160 8.91 14.53 32.35
#